data_AF-A0AAN8VH29-F1
#
_entry.id   AF-A0AAN8VH29-F1
#
_cell.length_a   1.000
_cell.length_b   1.000
_cell.length_c   1.000
_cell.angle_alpha   90.00
_cell.angle_beta   90.00
_cell.angle_gamma   90.00
#
_symmetry.space_group_name_H-M   'P 1'
#
loop_
_entity.id
_entity.type
_entity.pdbx_description
1 polymer ?
#
loop_
_entity_poly.entity_id
_entity_poly.type
_entity_poly.pdbx_seq_one_letter_code
_entity_poly.pdbx_strand_id
1 'polypeptide(L)'
;MQLPEVYMSANEWNLLPYDRVASVAMKNYKTHFLNHDTKRFKQYLGKVEKGEAKIAAGALLPHEIIASLNDSDGGQVAELQWKRMVDHMKEKGSLRDCIAVCDVSGSMNGTPMEVCVALGLLVSELSKEPWKGRVITFHESPEIHMIEGDTLLSKTKFVREMDWGGNTDFQKVFDRILDVAVAGRLSEEQMIKTIFVFSDMEFDAAAGAYCYRDDDDDDEDGGGDENLDYEALSAKRHKKFCKKWETDYQIICRKFKEDGYNKVPQIVFWNLRDSKSTPVPSDQSGVALLSGFSKNLLTLFLEKDGVLNPIDTMKSAISGELYQKLAVYD
;
A
#
# COMPACT_ATOMS: atom_id res chain seq x y z
N MET A 1 37.26 2.40 1.21
CA MET A 1 36.62 1.65 0.10
C MET A 1 36.79 2.52 -1.15
N GLN A 2 37.34 1.99 -2.25
CA GLN A 2 37.53 2.79 -3.48
C GLN A 2 36.24 2.78 -4.30
N LEU A 3 35.85 3.96 -4.79
CA LEU A 3 34.66 4.18 -5.60
C LEU A 3 34.87 3.65 -7.03
N PRO A 4 33.84 3.08 -7.70
CA PRO A 4 33.98 2.56 -9.07
C PRO A 4 34.54 3.60 -10.05
N GLU A 5 34.22 4.89 -9.84
CA GLU A 5 34.66 6.03 -10.62
C GLU A 5 36.19 6.15 -10.69
N VAL A 6 36.93 5.71 -9.66
CA VAL A 6 38.40 5.72 -9.65
C VAL A 6 38.95 4.78 -10.72
N TYR A 7 38.41 3.57 -10.81
CA TYR A 7 38.81 2.60 -11.83
C TYR A 7 38.32 3.02 -13.22
N MET A 8 37.09 3.55 -13.31
CA MET A 8 36.49 3.99 -14.58
C MET A 8 37.28 5.16 -15.19
N SER A 9 37.67 6.15 -14.39
CA SER A 9 38.44 7.32 -14.84
C SER A 9 39.88 6.97 -15.22
N ALA A 10 40.49 5.98 -14.56
CA ALA A 10 41.80 5.45 -14.92
C ALA A 10 41.75 4.47 -16.12
N ASN A 11 40.55 4.16 -16.65
CA ASN A 11 40.32 3.13 -17.67
C ASN A 11 40.80 1.72 -17.23
N GLU A 12 40.86 1.47 -15.93
CA GLU A 12 41.28 0.21 -15.30
C GLU A 12 40.08 -0.70 -14.99
N TRP A 13 39.21 -0.92 -15.98
CA TRP A 13 37.97 -1.69 -15.82
C TRP A 13 38.23 -3.11 -15.28
N ASN A 14 39.34 -3.72 -15.69
CA ASN A 14 39.79 -5.05 -15.28
C ASN A 14 40.03 -5.19 -13.76
N LEU A 15 40.24 -4.08 -13.05
CA LEU A 15 40.45 -4.06 -11.60
C LEU A 15 39.18 -3.77 -10.80
N LEU A 16 38.08 -3.39 -11.47
CA LEU A 16 36.84 -2.98 -10.82
C LEU A 16 36.22 -4.16 -10.02
N PRO A 17 36.02 -4.00 -8.69
CA PRO A 17 35.43 -5.03 -7.83
C PRO A 17 33.90 -4.90 -7.77
N TYR A 18 33.19 -5.60 -8.66
CA TYR A 18 31.72 -5.50 -8.79
C TYR A 18 30.95 -5.85 -7.50
N ASP A 19 31.49 -6.75 -6.67
CA ASP A 19 30.94 -7.16 -5.38
C ASP A 19 30.89 -6.02 -4.34
N ARG A 20 31.66 -4.96 -4.56
CA ARG A 20 31.74 -3.79 -3.67
C ARG A 20 31.03 -2.56 -4.21
N VAL A 21 30.46 -2.64 -5.41
CA VAL A 21 29.76 -1.51 -6.02
C VAL A 21 28.44 -1.29 -5.29
N ALA A 22 28.26 -0.06 -4.79
CA ALA A 22 27.03 0.36 -4.11
C ALA A 22 25.81 0.28 -5.04
N SER A 23 24.60 0.11 -4.49
CA SER A 23 23.38 -0.12 -5.28
C SER A 23 23.06 1.03 -6.24
N VAL A 24 23.26 2.27 -5.80
CA VAL A 24 23.06 3.48 -6.61
C VAL A 24 24.09 3.57 -7.73
N ALA A 25 25.37 3.31 -7.43
CA ALA A 25 26.43 3.27 -8.43
C ALA A 25 26.19 2.15 -9.46
N MET A 26 25.70 0.99 -9.01
CA MET A 26 25.34 -0.11 -9.90
C MET A 26 24.24 0.30 -10.88
N LYS A 27 23.17 0.96 -10.38
CA LYS A 27 22.08 1.49 -11.21
C LYS A 27 22.60 2.51 -12.23
N ASN A 28 23.41 3.47 -11.79
CA ASN A 28 23.86 4.58 -12.64
C ASN A 28 24.91 4.17 -13.68
N TYR A 29 25.79 3.22 -13.36
CA TYR A 29 26.96 2.89 -14.18
C TYR A 29 26.85 1.58 -14.95
N LYS A 30 25.75 0.82 -14.80
CA LYS A 30 25.58 -0.47 -15.51
C LYS A 30 25.76 -0.39 -17.02
N THR A 31 25.31 0.69 -17.67
CA THR A 31 25.54 0.89 -19.12
C THR A 31 27.05 0.97 -19.43
N HIS A 32 27.82 1.66 -18.60
CA HIS A 32 29.27 1.73 -18.77
C HIS A 32 29.94 0.37 -18.50
N PHE A 33 29.49 -0.37 -17.49
CA PHE A 33 30.00 -1.72 -17.22
C PHE A 33 29.73 -2.67 -18.39
N LEU A 34 28.54 -2.60 -18.99
CA LEU A 34 28.20 -3.37 -20.17
C LEU A 34 29.03 -2.98 -21.40
N ASN A 35 29.31 -1.69 -21.60
CA ASN A 35 30.06 -1.22 -22.76
C ASN A 35 31.56 -1.51 -22.67
N HIS A 36 32.15 -1.40 -21.48
CA HIS A 36 33.60 -1.48 -21.29
C HIS A 36 34.09 -2.83 -20.72
N ASP A 37 33.25 -3.58 -20.01
CA ASP A 37 33.63 -4.86 -19.40
C ASP A 37 32.47 -5.88 -19.38
N THR A 38 31.83 -6.04 -20.54
CA THR A 38 30.63 -6.89 -20.71
C THR A 38 30.80 -8.30 -20.16
N LYS A 39 31.98 -8.91 -20.40
CA LYS A 39 32.23 -10.31 -20.05
C LYS A 39 32.30 -10.51 -18.54
N ARG A 40 33.11 -9.73 -17.82
CA ARG A 40 33.21 -9.87 -16.35
C ARG A 40 31.92 -9.42 -15.69
N PHE A 41 31.26 -8.40 -16.21
CA PHE A 41 29.99 -7.94 -15.65
C PHE A 41 28.89 -8.99 -15.76
N LYS A 42 28.70 -9.60 -16.95
CA LYS A 42 27.72 -10.70 -17.12
C LYS A 42 28.06 -11.92 -16.26
N GLN A 43 29.35 -12.26 -16.13
CA GLN A 43 29.79 -13.33 -15.23
C GLN A 43 29.46 -13.01 -13.77
N TYR A 44 29.67 -11.77 -13.34
CA TYR A 44 29.30 -11.31 -12.01
C TYR A 44 27.77 -11.43 -11.78
N LEU A 45 26.94 -10.95 -12.71
CA LEU A 45 25.48 -11.07 -12.58
C LEU A 45 25.03 -12.54 -12.51
N GLY A 46 25.62 -13.43 -13.31
CA GLY A 46 25.36 -14.87 -13.22
C GLY A 46 25.78 -15.51 -11.89
N LYS A 47 26.86 -15.01 -11.26
CA LYS A 47 27.25 -15.43 -9.90
C LYS A 47 26.24 -14.94 -8.85
N VAL A 48 25.74 -13.73 -8.99
CA VAL A 48 24.70 -13.18 -8.09
C VAL A 48 23.41 -14.00 -8.20
N GLU A 49 23.00 -14.34 -9.42
CA GLU A 49 21.81 -15.16 -9.68
C GLU A 49 21.90 -16.54 -9.01
N LYS A 50 23.08 -17.16 -9.04
CA LYS A 50 23.39 -18.43 -8.36
C LYS A 50 23.59 -18.31 -6.84
N GLY A 51 23.62 -17.10 -6.30
CA GLY A 51 23.91 -16.84 -4.88
C GLY A 51 25.38 -16.94 -4.49
N GLU A 52 26.30 -17.06 -5.46
CA GLU A 52 27.76 -17.10 -5.24
C GLU A 52 28.36 -15.71 -4.97
N ALA A 53 27.63 -14.65 -5.33
CA ALA A 53 27.99 -13.26 -5.08
C ALA A 53 26.77 -12.48 -4.57
N LYS A 54 27.00 -11.30 -3.98
CA LYS A 54 25.93 -10.42 -3.49
C LYS A 54 25.93 -9.11 -4.28
N ILE A 55 24.73 -8.65 -4.63
CA ILE A 55 24.51 -7.32 -5.17
C ILE A 55 23.97 -6.41 -4.06
N ALA A 56 24.42 -5.16 -4.03
CA ALA A 56 23.86 -4.17 -3.13
C ALA A 56 22.47 -3.74 -3.63
N ALA A 57 21.50 -3.73 -2.72
CA ALA A 57 20.13 -3.22 -2.96
C ALA A 57 19.65 -2.21 -1.91
N GLY A 58 20.34 -2.08 -0.77
CA GLY A 58 19.81 -1.44 0.43
C GLY A 58 19.55 0.08 0.34
N ALA A 59 20.18 0.80 -0.60
CA ALA A 59 19.94 2.24 -0.77
C ALA A 59 18.93 2.58 -1.87
N LEU A 60 18.46 1.59 -2.62
CA LEU A 60 17.43 1.79 -3.65
C LEU A 60 16.05 1.52 -3.08
N LEU A 61 15.07 2.30 -3.55
CA LEU A 61 13.67 2.12 -3.21
C LEU A 61 12.99 1.19 -4.22
N PRO A 62 11.89 0.50 -3.84
CA PRO A 62 11.13 -0.38 -4.74
C PRO A 62 10.80 0.25 -6.10
N HIS A 63 10.25 1.47 -6.10
CA HIS A 63 9.90 2.18 -7.33
C HIS A 63 11.13 2.56 -8.18
N GLU A 64 12.26 2.86 -7.56
CA GLU A 64 13.52 3.17 -8.26
C GLU A 64 14.09 1.92 -8.96
N ILE A 65 13.84 0.73 -8.40
CA ILE A 65 14.24 -0.55 -8.98
C ILE A 65 13.36 -0.87 -10.18
N ILE A 66 12.03 -0.83 -10.05
CA ILE A 66 11.13 -1.19 -11.16
C ILE A 66 11.24 -0.19 -12.32
N ALA A 67 11.50 1.10 -12.05
CA ALA A 67 11.75 2.09 -13.09
C ALA A 67 13.00 1.75 -13.94
N SER A 68 13.91 0.93 -13.40
CA SER A 68 15.15 0.50 -14.07
C SER A 68 14.99 -0.81 -14.87
N LEU A 69 13.76 -1.34 -15.00
CA LEU A 69 13.49 -2.60 -15.72
C LEU A 69 13.62 -2.46 -17.24
N ASN A 70 13.40 -1.27 -17.78
CA ASN A 70 13.48 -0.99 -19.22
C ASN A 70 14.87 -0.49 -19.65
N ASP A 71 15.87 -0.58 -18.78
CA ASP A 71 17.21 -0.10 -19.06
C ASP A 71 17.98 -1.02 -20.02
N SER A 72 19.14 -0.53 -20.49
CA SER A 72 20.01 -1.16 -21.49
C SER A 72 20.51 -2.57 -21.14
N ASP A 73 20.44 -2.97 -19.87
CA ASP A 73 20.79 -4.31 -19.38
C ASP A 73 19.65 -5.32 -19.50
N GLY A 74 18.51 -4.93 -20.09
CA GLY A 74 17.31 -5.76 -20.17
C GLY A 74 16.67 -6.03 -18.81
N GLY A 75 16.91 -5.15 -17.82
CA GLY A 75 16.35 -5.24 -16.48
C GLY A 75 17.04 -6.24 -15.53
N GLN A 76 18.12 -6.92 -15.95
CA GLN A 76 18.75 -7.97 -15.14
C GLN A 76 19.27 -7.45 -13.78
N VAL A 77 19.86 -6.26 -13.74
CA VAL A 77 20.30 -5.65 -12.48
C VAL A 77 19.11 -5.35 -11.57
N ALA A 78 18.00 -4.85 -12.14
CA ALA A 78 16.79 -4.53 -11.39
C ALA A 78 16.15 -5.78 -10.78
N GLU A 79 16.05 -6.87 -11.54
CA GLU A 79 15.57 -8.18 -11.07
C GLU A 79 16.38 -8.68 -9.86
N LEU A 80 17.72 -8.66 -9.97
CA LEU A 80 18.60 -9.13 -8.89
C LEU A 80 18.53 -8.22 -7.66
N GLN A 81 18.41 -6.91 -7.84
CA GLN A 81 18.26 -5.95 -6.75
C GLN A 81 16.90 -6.11 -6.05
N TRP A 82 15.83 -6.33 -6.81
CA TRP A 82 14.49 -6.61 -6.27
C TRP A 82 14.48 -7.88 -5.44
N LYS A 83 14.98 -8.99 -6.02
CA LYS A 83 15.07 -10.28 -5.32
C LYS A 83 15.83 -10.12 -4.00
N ARG A 84 16.98 -9.44 -4.01
CA ARG A 84 17.77 -9.18 -2.81
C ARG A 84 17.01 -8.38 -1.77
N MET A 85 16.25 -7.37 -2.19
CA MET A 85 15.41 -6.56 -1.30
C MET A 85 14.32 -7.42 -0.66
N VAL A 86 13.58 -8.19 -1.47
CA VAL A 86 12.51 -9.07 -0.98
C VAL A 86 13.04 -10.11 -0.02
N ASP A 87 14.17 -10.76 -0.33
CA ASP A 87 14.79 -11.76 0.55
C ASP A 87 15.20 -11.15 1.89
N HIS A 88 15.82 -9.97 1.88
CA HIS A 88 16.20 -9.23 3.10
C HIS A 88 14.98 -8.90 3.98
N MET A 89 13.84 -8.60 3.34
CA MET A 89 12.60 -8.24 4.03
C MET A 89 11.87 -9.48 4.57
N LYS A 90 11.93 -10.60 3.85
CA LYS A 90 11.44 -11.90 4.33
C LYS A 90 12.20 -12.38 5.56
N GLU A 91 13.52 -12.18 5.57
CA GLU A 91 14.39 -12.47 6.72
C GLU A 91 13.99 -11.65 7.95
N LYS A 92 13.69 -10.36 7.78
CA LYS A 92 13.15 -9.50 8.86
C LYS A 92 11.76 -9.93 9.32
N GLY A 93 10.96 -10.50 8.42
CA GLY A 93 9.63 -11.01 8.71
C GLY A 93 8.51 -9.97 8.67
N SER A 94 8.74 -8.87 7.97
CA SER A 94 7.81 -7.75 7.84
C SER A 94 6.71 -8.02 6.80
N LEU A 95 5.53 -7.39 6.99
CA LEU A 95 4.40 -7.36 6.04
C LEU A 95 3.75 -8.72 5.72
N ARG A 96 3.89 -9.71 6.61
CA ARG A 96 3.46 -11.09 6.37
C ARG A 96 1.94 -11.28 6.25
N ASP A 97 1.15 -10.44 6.91
CA ASP A 97 -0.30 -10.57 7.01
C ASP A 97 -1.00 -9.32 6.44
N CYS A 98 -0.54 -8.89 5.26
CA CYS A 98 -0.98 -7.65 4.61
C CYS A 98 -1.54 -7.93 3.21
N ILE A 99 -2.41 -7.04 2.73
CA ILE A 99 -2.83 -7.03 1.33
C ILE A 99 -2.86 -5.60 0.81
N ALA A 100 -2.63 -5.43 -0.49
CA ALA A 100 -2.64 -4.13 -1.14
C ALA A 100 -3.86 -3.99 -2.06
N VAL A 101 -4.56 -2.87 -1.94
CA VAL A 101 -5.49 -2.33 -2.92
C VAL A 101 -4.69 -1.34 -3.78
N CYS A 102 -4.60 -1.60 -5.07
CA CYS A 102 -3.75 -0.83 -5.98
C CYS A 102 -4.61 0.04 -6.89
N ASP A 103 -4.49 1.36 -6.74
CA ASP A 103 -5.03 2.32 -7.69
C ASP A 103 -4.07 2.47 -8.88
N VAL A 104 -4.52 1.99 -10.04
CA VAL A 104 -3.80 2.08 -11.32
C VAL A 104 -4.54 2.97 -12.32
N SER A 105 -5.35 3.89 -11.81
CA SER A 105 -6.09 4.85 -12.61
C SER A 105 -5.20 5.83 -13.38
N GLY A 106 -5.79 6.48 -14.38
CA GLY A 106 -5.10 7.50 -15.17
C GLY A 106 -4.57 8.67 -14.32
N SER A 107 -5.24 9.00 -13.22
CA SER A 107 -4.79 10.02 -12.27
C SER A 107 -3.53 9.59 -11.53
N MET A 108 -3.19 8.30 -11.45
CA MET A 108 -1.94 7.84 -10.83
C MET A 108 -0.71 7.97 -11.74
N ASN A 109 -0.87 8.42 -13.00
CA ASN A 109 0.21 8.46 -13.97
C ASN A 109 1.49 9.18 -13.48
N GLY A 110 2.66 8.62 -13.82
CA GLY A 110 3.98 9.10 -13.42
C GLY A 110 4.54 8.37 -12.20
N THR A 111 5.19 9.10 -11.30
CA THR A 111 5.80 8.52 -10.09
C THR A 111 4.80 7.83 -9.16
N PRO A 112 3.56 8.34 -8.94
CA PRO A 112 2.58 7.66 -8.09
C PRO A 112 2.24 6.25 -8.57
N MET A 113 2.07 6.04 -9.89
CA MET A 113 1.86 4.72 -10.50
C MET A 113 3.01 3.77 -10.20
N GLU A 114 4.25 4.24 -10.40
CA GLU A 114 5.44 3.44 -10.13
C GLU A 114 5.54 3.05 -8.65
N VAL A 115 5.21 3.97 -7.75
CA VAL A 115 5.18 3.67 -6.32
C VAL A 115 4.06 2.68 -5.98
N CYS A 116 2.85 2.88 -6.49
CA CYS A 116 1.70 1.99 -6.26
C CYS A 116 2.01 0.56 -6.68
N VAL A 117 2.48 0.39 -7.93
CA VAL A 117 2.83 -0.92 -8.50
C VAL A 117 3.95 -1.59 -7.70
N ALA A 118 5.00 -0.84 -7.36
CA ALA A 118 6.11 -1.39 -6.60
C ALA A 118 5.69 -1.82 -5.19
N LEU A 119 4.90 -1.00 -4.47
CA LEU A 119 4.46 -1.34 -3.12
C LEU A 119 3.42 -2.46 -3.11
N GLY A 120 2.48 -2.46 -4.05
CA GLY A 120 1.50 -3.52 -4.22
C GLY A 120 2.17 -4.87 -4.46
N LEU A 121 3.14 -4.90 -5.38
CA LEU A 121 3.91 -6.11 -5.65
C LEU A 121 4.76 -6.54 -4.45
N LEU A 122 5.40 -5.59 -3.76
CA LEU A 122 6.22 -5.89 -2.59
C LEU A 122 5.40 -6.48 -1.45
N VAL A 123 4.25 -5.89 -1.12
CA VAL A 123 3.31 -6.42 -0.12
C VAL A 123 2.89 -7.82 -0.52
N SER A 124 2.46 -8.01 -1.76
CA SER A 124 2.04 -9.30 -2.31
C SER A 124 3.11 -10.40 -2.20
N GLU A 125 4.39 -10.08 -2.47
CA GLU A 125 5.49 -11.06 -2.38
C GLU A 125 5.98 -11.36 -0.95
N LEU A 126 5.74 -10.45 -0.01
CA LEU A 126 6.10 -10.59 1.41
C LEU A 126 5.00 -11.27 2.23
N SER A 127 3.75 -11.17 1.79
CA SER A 127 2.62 -11.82 2.43
C SER A 127 2.75 -13.34 2.42
N LYS A 128 2.15 -13.96 3.44
CA LYS A 128 2.07 -15.42 3.59
C LYS A 128 0.84 -15.98 2.88
N GLU A 129 0.88 -17.26 2.59
CA GLU A 129 -0.30 -18.01 2.14
C GLU A 129 -1.44 -17.85 3.17
N PRO A 130 -2.69 -17.64 2.73
CA PRO A 130 -3.18 -17.68 1.34
C PRO A 130 -3.11 -16.36 0.56
N TRP A 131 -2.60 -15.28 1.17
CA TRP A 131 -2.61 -13.93 0.61
C TRP A 131 -1.41 -13.63 -0.29
N LYS A 132 -0.37 -14.46 -0.20
CA LYS A 132 0.83 -14.36 -1.01
C LYS A 132 0.48 -14.32 -2.50
N GLY A 133 1.12 -13.40 -3.22
CA GLY A 133 0.91 -13.23 -4.66
C GLY A 133 -0.40 -12.53 -5.00
N ARG A 134 -1.22 -12.09 -4.03
CA ARG A 134 -2.52 -11.47 -4.30
C ARG A 134 -2.52 -9.96 -4.08
N VAL A 135 -3.31 -9.28 -4.90
CA VAL A 135 -3.63 -7.84 -4.79
C VAL A 135 -5.11 -7.61 -5.08
N ILE A 136 -5.63 -6.48 -4.65
CA ILE A 136 -7.02 -6.06 -4.85
C ILE A 136 -7.06 -4.90 -5.83
N THR A 137 -8.00 -4.93 -6.77
CA THR A 137 -8.24 -3.83 -7.72
C THR A 137 -8.92 -2.64 -7.05
N PHE A 138 -8.55 -1.44 -7.47
CA PHE A 138 -9.25 -0.22 -7.09
C PHE A 138 -10.47 -0.02 -8.02
N HIS A 139 -11.60 -0.61 -7.64
CA HIS A 139 -12.83 -0.65 -8.44
C HIS A 139 -14.08 -0.70 -7.54
N GLU A 140 -15.22 -0.18 -8.03
CA GLU A 140 -16.55 -0.31 -7.40
C GLU A 140 -16.95 -1.77 -7.10
N SER A 141 -16.41 -2.72 -7.85
CA SER A 141 -16.57 -4.16 -7.67
C SER A 141 -15.17 -4.77 -7.55
N PRO A 142 -14.54 -4.63 -6.37
CA PRO A 142 -13.15 -5.01 -6.20
C PRO A 142 -12.98 -6.53 -6.33
N GLU A 143 -11.89 -6.93 -6.97
CA GLU A 143 -11.53 -8.33 -7.19
C GLU A 143 -10.14 -8.62 -6.64
N ILE A 144 -9.96 -9.81 -6.08
CA ILE A 144 -8.66 -10.31 -5.63
C ILE A 144 -8.00 -11.03 -6.80
N HIS A 145 -6.96 -10.43 -7.37
CA HIS A 145 -6.17 -11.04 -8.43
C HIS A 145 -4.93 -11.71 -7.88
N MET A 146 -4.59 -12.87 -8.42
CA MET A 146 -3.27 -13.47 -8.28
C MET A 146 -2.36 -12.85 -9.34
N ILE A 147 -1.24 -12.27 -8.91
CA ILE A 147 -0.25 -11.69 -9.82
C ILE A 147 0.41 -12.82 -10.61
N GLU A 148 0.30 -12.75 -11.92
CA GLU A 148 0.92 -13.69 -12.85
C GLU A 148 2.25 -13.14 -13.40
N GLY A 149 3.18 -14.04 -13.70
CA GLY A 149 4.46 -13.72 -14.33
C GLY A 149 5.69 -14.27 -13.60
N ASP A 150 6.71 -14.62 -14.37
CA ASP A 150 7.97 -15.19 -13.86
C ASP A 150 9.02 -14.12 -13.53
N THR A 151 8.90 -12.95 -14.15
CA THR A 151 9.85 -11.83 -14.05
C THR A 151 9.23 -10.64 -13.35
N LEU A 152 10.02 -9.79 -12.69
CA LEU A 152 9.57 -8.52 -12.15
C LEU A 152 8.91 -7.66 -13.23
N LEU A 153 9.43 -7.67 -14.46
CA LEU A 153 8.81 -6.96 -15.58
C LEU A 153 7.40 -7.46 -15.90
N SER A 154 7.20 -8.77 -16.00
CA SER A 154 5.86 -9.34 -16.29
C SER A 154 4.88 -9.08 -15.14
N LYS A 155 5.32 -9.25 -13.89
CA LYS A 155 4.50 -8.96 -12.69
C LYS A 155 4.11 -7.49 -12.57
N THR A 156 5.04 -6.56 -12.79
CA THR A 156 4.75 -5.12 -12.74
C THR A 156 3.81 -4.70 -13.87
N LYS A 157 3.98 -5.30 -15.06
CA LYS A 157 3.06 -5.11 -16.18
C LYS A 157 1.65 -5.61 -15.84
N PHE A 158 1.53 -6.80 -15.27
CA PHE A 158 0.25 -7.35 -14.83
C PHE A 158 -0.50 -6.38 -13.90
N VAL A 159 0.18 -5.87 -12.86
CA VAL A 159 -0.43 -4.93 -11.91
C VAL A 159 -0.86 -3.62 -12.59
N ARG A 160 -0.04 -3.08 -13.51
CA ARG A 160 -0.35 -1.85 -14.26
C ARG A 160 -1.54 -1.97 -15.21
N GLU A 161 -1.77 -3.17 -15.73
CA GLU A 161 -2.83 -3.46 -16.70
C GLU A 161 -4.10 -3.97 -16.04
N MET A 162 -4.16 -4.03 -14.71
CA MET A 162 -5.39 -4.38 -14.00
C MET A 162 -6.49 -3.36 -14.26
N ASP A 163 -7.72 -3.85 -14.34
CA ASP A 163 -8.90 -3.00 -14.47
C ASP A 163 -9.06 -2.10 -13.24
N TRP A 164 -9.39 -0.84 -13.48
CA TRP A 164 -9.73 0.15 -12.46
C TRP A 164 -11.07 0.79 -12.79
N GLY A 165 -11.88 1.04 -11.76
CA GLY A 165 -13.31 1.39 -11.90
C GLY A 165 -13.71 2.77 -11.42
N GLY A 166 -12.76 3.71 -11.35
CA GLY A 166 -12.98 5.08 -10.87
C GLY A 166 -12.99 5.22 -9.35
N ASN A 167 -13.92 4.56 -8.65
CA ASN A 167 -13.98 4.54 -7.19
C ASN A 167 -13.77 3.11 -6.64
N THR A 168 -13.66 2.97 -5.31
CA THR A 168 -13.58 1.65 -4.65
C THR A 168 -14.58 1.55 -3.51
N ASP A 169 -15.35 0.47 -3.52
CA ASP A 169 -16.25 0.11 -2.41
C ASP A 169 -15.48 -0.72 -1.37
N PHE A 170 -15.10 -0.10 -0.26
CA PHE A 170 -14.33 -0.76 0.78
C PHE A 170 -15.15 -1.81 1.54
N GLN A 171 -16.48 -1.69 1.66
CA GLN A 171 -17.27 -2.76 2.27
C GLN A 171 -17.10 -4.05 1.45
N LYS A 172 -17.15 -3.95 0.12
CA LYS A 172 -16.88 -5.09 -0.76
C LYS A 172 -15.45 -5.60 -0.68
N VAL A 173 -14.45 -4.73 -0.49
CA VAL A 173 -13.05 -5.16 -0.23
C VAL A 173 -13.00 -6.09 1.00
N PHE A 174 -13.63 -5.68 2.10
CA PHE A 174 -13.71 -6.52 3.31
C PHE A 174 -14.51 -7.80 3.09
N ASP A 175 -15.60 -7.74 2.33
CA ASP A 175 -16.39 -8.92 1.97
C ASP A 175 -15.56 -9.93 1.16
N ARG A 176 -14.74 -9.47 0.20
CA ARG A 176 -13.84 -10.35 -0.58
C ARG A 176 -12.77 -11.02 0.28
N ILE A 177 -12.23 -10.30 1.26
CA ILE A 177 -11.29 -10.88 2.23
C ILE A 177 -12.00 -11.96 3.06
N LEU A 178 -13.23 -11.68 3.50
CA LEU A 178 -14.02 -12.61 4.28
C LEU A 178 -14.42 -13.86 3.47
N ASP A 179 -14.78 -13.70 2.19
CA ASP A 179 -15.05 -14.80 1.25
C ASP A 179 -13.86 -15.77 1.19
N VAL A 180 -12.64 -15.24 1.02
CA VAL A 180 -11.40 -16.05 1.00
C VAL A 180 -11.17 -16.71 2.35
N ALA A 181 -11.43 -16.01 3.45
CA ALA A 181 -11.22 -16.51 4.80
C ALA A 181 -12.15 -17.68 5.14
N VAL A 182 -13.45 -17.53 4.84
CA VAL A 182 -14.48 -18.54 5.07
C VAL A 182 -14.26 -19.73 4.14
N ALA A 183 -14.00 -19.50 2.85
CA ALA A 183 -13.72 -20.57 1.89
C ALA A 183 -12.46 -21.37 2.26
N GLY A 184 -11.42 -20.68 2.75
CA GLY A 184 -10.17 -21.27 3.21
C GLY A 184 -10.21 -21.84 4.63
N ARG A 185 -11.29 -21.62 5.39
CA ARG A 185 -11.40 -21.93 6.84
C ARG A 185 -10.19 -21.42 7.63
N LEU A 186 -9.83 -20.17 7.39
CA LEU A 186 -8.64 -19.58 7.97
C LEU A 186 -8.80 -19.40 9.48
N SER A 187 -7.71 -19.61 10.21
CA SER A 187 -7.62 -19.20 11.61
C SER A 187 -7.46 -17.68 11.73
N GLU A 188 -7.79 -17.10 12.89
CA GLU A 188 -7.56 -15.67 13.14
C GLU A 188 -6.09 -15.25 12.92
N GLU A 189 -5.13 -16.16 13.10
CA GLU A 189 -3.71 -15.89 12.88
C GLU A 189 -3.33 -15.80 11.40
N GLN A 190 -4.12 -16.44 10.52
CA GLN A 190 -3.93 -16.41 9.07
C GLN A 190 -4.71 -15.27 8.42
N MET A 191 -5.50 -14.51 9.18
CA MET A 191 -6.23 -13.36 8.67
C MET A 191 -5.29 -12.19 8.40
N ILE A 192 -5.63 -11.41 7.37
CA ILE A 192 -4.98 -10.13 7.12
C ILE A 192 -5.15 -9.23 8.34
N LYS A 193 -4.07 -8.59 8.76
CA LYS A 193 -4.05 -7.59 9.82
C LYS A 193 -4.16 -6.18 9.27
N THR A 194 -3.64 -5.95 8.07
CA THR A 194 -3.57 -4.61 7.47
C THR A 194 -3.84 -4.62 5.97
N ILE A 195 -4.75 -3.76 5.53
CA ILE A 195 -5.06 -3.48 4.14
C ILE A 195 -4.40 -2.14 3.78
N PHE A 196 -3.47 -2.14 2.83
CA PHE A 196 -2.89 -0.90 2.30
C PHE A 196 -3.64 -0.46 1.07
N VAL A 197 -4.12 0.77 1.05
CA VAL A 197 -4.76 1.38 -0.12
C VAL A 197 -3.79 2.40 -0.69
N PHE A 198 -3.20 2.09 -1.83
CA PHE A 198 -2.28 2.99 -2.53
C PHE A 198 -3.07 3.73 -3.61
N SER A 199 -3.37 5.02 -3.38
CA SER A 199 -4.12 5.88 -4.31
C SER A 199 -3.64 7.32 -4.26
N ASP A 200 -4.17 8.20 -5.09
CA ASP A 200 -3.93 9.64 -5.01
C ASP A 200 -4.98 10.39 -4.17
N MET A 201 -5.87 9.64 -3.51
CA MET A 201 -7.00 10.11 -2.71
C MET A 201 -7.82 11.24 -3.37
N GLU A 202 -8.20 11.08 -4.64
CA GLU A 202 -9.35 11.81 -5.18
C GLU A 202 -10.63 11.24 -4.55
N PHE A 203 -10.87 11.61 -3.29
CA PHE A 203 -11.92 11.05 -2.44
C PHE A 203 -13.24 11.80 -2.67
N ASP A 204 -13.88 11.61 -3.80
CA ASP A 204 -15.29 11.96 -3.94
C ASP A 204 -16.15 10.84 -3.33
N ALA A 205 -16.72 11.12 -2.15
CA ALA A 205 -17.88 10.43 -1.55
C ALA A 205 -17.67 9.09 -0.78
N ALA A 206 -16.89 9.08 0.31
CA ALA A 206 -17.08 8.04 1.35
C ALA A 206 -16.95 8.56 2.80
N ALA A 207 -17.38 9.81 3.06
CA ALA A 207 -17.57 10.31 4.43
C ALA A 207 -18.73 11.33 4.59
N GLY A 208 -19.54 11.59 3.55
CA GLY A 208 -20.54 12.66 3.57
C GLY A 208 -21.95 12.17 3.29
N ALA A 209 -22.74 12.01 4.36
CA ALA A 209 -24.19 12.13 4.43
C ALA A 209 -25.01 11.83 3.15
N TYR A 210 -25.65 10.66 3.10
CA TYR A 210 -26.97 10.57 2.46
C TYR A 210 -27.97 11.35 3.33
N CYS A 211 -27.99 12.67 3.21
CA CYS A 211 -29.23 13.39 3.45
C CYS A 211 -30.08 13.22 2.19
N TYR A 212 -30.96 12.21 2.21
CA TYR A 212 -32.23 12.39 1.52
C TYR A 212 -32.82 13.66 2.14
N ARG A 213 -32.86 14.71 1.34
CA ARG A 213 -33.88 15.74 1.50
C ARG A 213 -35.17 14.95 1.24
N ASP A 214 -35.85 14.55 2.31
CA ASP A 214 -37.29 14.33 2.19
C ASP A 214 -37.79 15.72 1.78
N ASP A 215 -38.03 15.88 0.48
CA ASP A 215 -38.80 17.00 -0.04
C ASP A 215 -40.20 16.80 0.58
N ASP A 216 -40.40 17.46 1.71
CA ASP A 216 -41.73 17.77 2.22
C ASP A 216 -42.48 18.57 1.15
N ASP A 217 -43.80 18.37 1.14
CA ASP A 217 -44.85 19.20 0.56
C ASP A 217 -45.25 18.92 -0.89
N ASP A 218 -46.18 17.97 -1.03
CA ASP A 218 -47.36 18.13 -1.91
C ASP A 218 -48.48 17.21 -1.40
N ASP A 219 -49.03 17.52 -0.22
CA ASP A 219 -50.37 17.06 0.16
C ASP A 219 -51.31 18.27 0.13
N GLU A 220 -52.13 18.30 -0.92
CA GLU A 220 -53.17 19.29 -1.19
C GLU A 220 -54.11 19.47 0.01
N ASP A 221 -54.27 20.72 0.41
CA ASP A 221 -55.15 21.19 1.47
C ASP A 221 -56.63 20.97 1.08
N GLY A 222 -57.30 20.08 1.80
CA GLY A 222 -58.66 19.64 1.55
C GLY A 222 -59.50 19.54 2.82
N GLY A 223 -59.82 20.70 3.42
CA GLY A 223 -61.10 20.99 4.08
C GLY A 223 -61.52 20.23 5.35
N GLY A 224 -61.67 20.99 6.44
CA GLY A 224 -62.91 20.98 7.23
C GLY A 224 -62.96 20.21 8.55
N ASP A 225 -63.20 21.00 9.60
CA ASP A 225 -64.04 20.73 10.78
C ASP A 225 -63.41 20.17 12.08
N GLU A 226 -64.02 20.61 13.17
CA GLU A 226 -63.53 20.90 14.51
C GLU A 226 -63.45 19.70 15.47
N ASN A 227 -62.64 19.89 16.53
CA ASN A 227 -62.58 19.18 17.82
C ASN A 227 -61.97 17.77 17.82
N LEU A 228 -60.79 17.62 18.44
CA LEU A 228 -60.42 16.51 19.35
C LEU A 228 -58.96 16.64 19.87
N ASP A 229 -58.84 16.99 21.15
CA ASP A 229 -57.84 16.60 22.15
C ASP A 229 -56.37 16.39 21.71
N TYR A 230 -55.61 17.49 21.70
CA TYR A 230 -54.20 17.59 21.27
C TYR A 230 -53.16 16.81 22.10
N GLU A 231 -53.51 16.23 23.26
CA GLU A 231 -52.53 15.63 24.17
C GLU A 231 -52.39 14.10 24.06
N ALA A 232 -53.36 13.40 23.45
CA ALA A 232 -53.39 11.94 23.41
C ALA A 232 -52.81 11.31 22.13
N LEU A 233 -52.61 12.09 21.05
CA LEU A 233 -52.07 11.61 19.77
C LEU A 233 -50.55 11.78 19.64
N SER A 234 -49.92 12.64 20.46
CA SER A 234 -48.46 12.82 20.50
C SER A 234 -47.71 11.59 21.06
N ALA A 235 -48.34 10.86 21.98
CA ALA A 235 -47.71 9.74 22.69
C ALA A 235 -47.72 8.38 21.95
N LYS A 236 -48.36 8.27 20.78
CA LYS A 236 -48.46 6.98 20.04
C LYS A 236 -47.77 6.96 18.67
N ARG A 237 -47.18 8.06 18.19
CA ARG A 237 -46.51 8.12 16.89
C ARG A 237 -44.97 8.19 16.92
N HIS A 238 -44.35 8.22 18.10
CA HIS A 238 -42.90 8.33 18.25
C HIS A 238 -42.19 7.10 18.83
N LYS A 239 -42.74 5.90 18.59
CA LYS A 239 -41.97 4.65 18.69
C LYS A 239 -41.62 4.08 17.31
N LYS A 240 -41.33 4.98 16.35
CA LYS A 240 -40.59 4.62 15.14
C LYS A 240 -39.17 4.32 15.63
N PHE A 241 -38.79 3.04 15.59
CA PHE A 241 -37.43 2.59 15.85
C PHE A 241 -36.46 3.50 15.09
N CYS A 242 -35.84 4.45 15.77
CA CYS A 242 -34.65 5.12 15.28
C CYS A 242 -33.56 4.05 15.30
N LYS A 243 -33.45 3.29 14.20
CA LYS A 243 -32.25 2.51 13.94
C LYS A 243 -31.11 3.52 13.98
N LYS A 244 -30.27 3.43 15.01
CA LYS A 244 -28.95 4.08 14.99
C LYS A 244 -28.33 3.71 13.66
N TRP A 245 -28.06 4.70 12.81
CA TRP A 245 -27.34 4.49 11.56
C TRP A 245 -25.97 3.89 11.95
N GLU A 246 -25.76 2.61 11.62
CA GLU A 246 -24.46 1.97 11.82
C GLU A 246 -23.46 2.61 10.86
N THR A 247 -22.25 2.87 11.33
CA THR A 247 -21.16 3.30 10.45
C THR A 247 -20.67 2.12 9.61
N ASP A 248 -20.04 2.39 8.46
CA ASP A 248 -19.47 1.33 7.61
C ASP A 248 -18.54 0.38 8.39
N TYR A 249 -17.73 0.95 9.30
CA TYR A 249 -16.86 0.17 10.18
C TYR A 249 -17.63 -0.75 11.14
N GLN A 250 -18.76 -0.31 11.69
CA GLN A 250 -19.60 -1.15 12.56
C GLN A 250 -20.22 -2.31 11.78
N ILE A 251 -20.65 -2.07 10.54
CA ILE A 251 -21.15 -3.10 9.63
C ILE A 251 -20.07 -4.15 9.36
N ILE A 252 -18.85 -3.72 9.02
CA ILE A 252 -17.71 -4.62 8.79
C ILE A 252 -17.40 -5.45 10.05
N CYS A 253 -17.33 -4.82 11.22
CA CYS A 253 -17.10 -5.53 12.48
C CYS A 253 -18.17 -6.59 12.76
N ARG A 254 -19.42 -6.28 12.45
CA ARG A 254 -20.53 -7.22 12.61
C ARG A 254 -20.40 -8.42 11.68
N LYS A 255 -20.12 -8.20 10.38
CA LYS A 255 -19.91 -9.29 9.40
C LYS A 255 -18.78 -10.23 9.83
N PHE A 256 -17.63 -9.68 10.21
CA PHE A 256 -16.49 -10.48 10.69
C PHE A 256 -16.86 -11.32 11.91
N LYS A 257 -17.59 -10.73 12.85
CA LYS A 257 -18.03 -11.43 14.07
C LYS A 257 -19.06 -12.52 13.78
N GLU A 258 -19.98 -12.27 12.85
CA GLU A 258 -20.98 -13.26 12.39
C GLU A 258 -20.30 -14.50 11.80
N ASP A 259 -19.18 -14.32 11.09
CA ASP A 259 -18.36 -15.41 10.53
C ASP A 259 -17.29 -15.96 11.49
N GLY A 260 -17.29 -15.54 12.75
CA GLY A 260 -16.45 -16.10 13.81
C GLY A 260 -15.08 -15.45 14.01
N TYR A 261 -14.82 -14.30 13.39
CA TYR A 261 -13.58 -13.55 13.54
C TYR A 261 -13.76 -12.36 14.49
N ASN A 262 -12.92 -12.26 15.53
CA ASN A 262 -12.99 -11.15 16.50
C ASN A 262 -12.11 -9.95 16.11
N LYS A 263 -11.21 -10.13 15.15
CA LYS A 263 -10.27 -9.11 14.69
C LYS A 263 -10.62 -8.69 13.27
N VAL A 264 -10.79 -7.39 13.10
CA VAL A 264 -11.00 -6.77 11.79
C VAL A 264 -9.66 -6.19 11.31
N PRO A 265 -9.29 -6.37 10.04
CA PRO A 265 -8.11 -5.73 9.47
C PRO A 265 -8.18 -4.21 9.62
N GLN A 266 -7.04 -3.59 9.94
CA GLN A 266 -6.87 -2.15 9.84
C GLN A 266 -6.76 -1.76 8.36
N ILE A 267 -7.37 -0.65 7.96
CA ILE A 267 -7.16 -0.05 6.63
C ILE A 267 -6.21 1.15 6.73
N VAL A 268 -5.21 1.17 5.87
CA VAL A 268 -4.20 2.23 5.79
C VAL A 268 -4.29 2.86 4.41
N PHE A 269 -4.85 4.05 4.34
CA PHE A 269 -4.91 4.85 3.13
C PHE A 269 -3.62 5.61 2.93
N TRP A 270 -3.00 5.46 1.77
CA TRP A 270 -1.75 6.11 1.42
C TRP A 270 -1.92 6.94 0.15
N ASN A 271 -1.96 8.26 0.31
CA ASN A 271 -1.96 9.22 -0.78
C ASN A 271 -0.56 9.34 -1.38
N LEU A 272 -0.40 8.92 -2.64
CA LEU A 272 0.87 8.94 -3.35
C LEU A 272 1.12 10.21 -4.18
N ARG A 273 0.10 11.07 -4.37
CA ARG A 273 0.18 12.28 -5.21
C ARG A 273 0.47 13.56 -4.43
N ASP A 274 0.13 13.62 -3.14
CA ASP A 274 0.40 14.80 -2.32
C ASP A 274 1.90 14.97 -1.98
N SER A 275 2.39 16.20 -2.03
CA SER A 275 3.81 16.53 -1.86
C SER A 275 4.23 16.54 -0.39
N LYS A 276 3.29 16.71 0.55
CA LYS A 276 3.61 16.78 1.99
C LYS A 276 3.44 15.41 2.63
N SER A 277 4.57 14.77 2.92
CA SER A 277 4.62 13.52 3.68
C SER A 277 4.20 13.74 5.13
N THR A 278 2.92 13.58 5.45
CA THR A 278 2.41 13.72 6.82
C THR A 278 1.52 12.53 7.18
N PRO A 279 1.87 11.78 8.24
CA PRO A 279 0.92 10.87 8.86
C PRO A 279 -0.27 11.69 9.38
N VAL A 280 -1.48 11.39 8.93
CA VAL A 280 -2.68 12.07 9.40
C VAL A 280 -3.37 11.14 10.41
N PRO A 281 -3.48 11.54 11.69
CA PRO A 281 -4.27 10.77 12.63
C PRO A 281 -5.72 10.74 12.15
N SER A 282 -6.29 9.54 12.03
CA SER A 282 -7.74 9.38 11.84
C SER A 282 -8.38 9.24 13.21
N ASP A 283 -9.48 9.95 13.43
CA ASP A 283 -10.32 9.78 14.63
C ASP A 283 -11.15 8.48 14.58
N GLN A 284 -11.13 7.77 13.44
CA GLN A 284 -11.87 6.52 13.25
C GLN A 284 -11.01 5.29 13.59
N SER A 285 -11.52 4.48 14.52
CA SER A 285 -10.93 3.19 14.87
C SER A 285 -10.75 2.31 13.64
N GLY A 286 -9.56 1.71 13.48
CA GLY A 286 -9.27 0.80 12.38
C GLY A 286 -8.86 1.48 11.07
N VAL A 287 -8.77 2.81 11.02
CA VAL A 287 -8.32 3.58 9.84
C VAL A 287 -7.03 4.33 10.17
N ALA A 288 -6.06 4.31 9.26
CA ALA A 288 -4.91 5.23 9.27
C ALA A 288 -4.77 5.92 7.92
N LEU A 289 -4.36 7.19 7.95
CA LEU A 289 -4.14 8.01 6.76
C LEU A 289 -2.66 8.40 6.69
N LEU A 290 -2.06 8.17 5.53
CA LEU A 290 -0.70 8.56 5.20
C LEU A 290 -0.77 9.45 3.98
N SER A 291 -0.39 10.71 4.11
CA SER A 291 -0.21 11.56 2.95
C SER A 291 1.25 11.60 2.54
N GLY A 292 1.48 11.60 1.24
CA GLY A 292 2.74 11.86 0.57
C GLY A 292 3.74 10.72 0.49
N PHE A 293 4.72 10.93 -0.39
CA PHE A 293 5.76 9.97 -0.69
C PHE A 293 7.14 10.49 -0.25
N SER A 294 7.79 9.83 0.71
CA SER A 294 9.18 10.12 1.09
C SER A 294 9.98 8.85 1.37
N LYS A 295 11.30 8.95 1.13
CA LYS A 295 12.28 7.89 1.45
C LYS A 295 12.18 7.42 2.90
N ASN A 296 12.00 8.36 3.82
CA ASN A 296 11.88 8.07 5.24
C ASN A 296 10.59 7.33 5.58
N LEU A 297 9.45 7.79 5.03
CA LEU A 297 8.16 7.12 5.27
C LEU A 297 8.17 5.69 4.73
N LEU A 298 8.75 5.50 3.55
CA LEU A 298 8.90 4.17 2.99
C LEU A 298 9.85 3.31 3.84
N THR A 299 10.98 3.83 4.28
CA THR A 299 11.89 3.10 5.18
C THR A 299 11.18 2.70 6.47
N LEU A 300 10.40 3.60 7.07
CA LEU A 300 9.61 3.32 8.27
C LEU A 300 8.55 2.25 8.03
N PHE A 301 7.84 2.31 6.92
CA PHE A 301 6.88 1.27 6.49
C PHE A 301 7.55 -0.10 6.37
N LEU A 302 8.73 -0.13 5.76
CA LEU A 302 9.52 -1.35 5.56
C LEU A 302 10.14 -1.87 6.87
N GLU A 303 10.42 -1.02 7.85
CA GLU A 303 11.04 -1.41 9.13
C GLU A 303 10.06 -1.75 10.25
N LYS A 304 8.81 -1.27 10.19
CA LYS A 304 7.80 -1.42 11.26
C LYS A 304 6.63 -2.34 10.90
N ASP A 305 6.86 -3.33 10.05
CA ASP A 305 5.87 -4.36 9.67
C ASP A 305 4.53 -3.79 9.16
N GLY A 306 4.53 -2.58 8.58
CA GLY A 306 3.32 -1.93 8.10
C GLY A 306 2.38 -1.40 9.20
N VAL A 307 2.69 -1.59 10.49
CA VAL A 307 1.92 -0.99 11.60
C VAL A 307 2.35 0.46 11.75
N LEU A 308 1.77 1.32 10.92
CA LEU A 308 1.99 2.76 10.95
C LEU A 308 0.96 3.38 11.88
N ASN A 309 1.25 3.43 13.18
CA ASN A 309 0.60 4.39 14.06
C ASN A 309 1.24 5.77 13.76
N PRO A 310 0.48 6.74 13.22
CA PRO A 310 0.98 8.09 12.92
C PRO A 310 1.75 8.71 14.10
N ILE A 311 1.26 8.50 15.32
CA ILE A 311 1.84 9.05 16.55
C ILE A 311 3.15 8.33 16.88
N ASP A 312 3.21 7.00 16.81
CA ASP A 312 4.45 6.27 17.12
C ASP A 312 5.50 6.48 16.02
N THR A 313 5.06 6.69 14.79
CA THR A 313 5.90 7.05 13.65
C THR A 313 6.49 8.44 13.84
N MET A 314 5.67 9.44 14.18
CA MET A 314 6.10 10.78 14.54
C MET A 314 7.04 10.75 15.75
N LYS A 315 6.65 10.10 16.85
CA LYS A 315 7.47 9.94 18.06
C LYS A 315 8.81 9.30 17.74
N SER A 316 8.85 8.28 16.89
CA SER A 316 10.11 7.66 16.49
C SER A 316 10.96 8.61 15.65
N ALA A 317 10.36 9.32 14.70
CA ALA A 317 11.05 10.31 13.86
C ALA A 317 11.65 11.47 14.67
N ILE A 318 10.97 11.92 15.74
CA ILE A 318 11.44 12.97 16.64
C ILE A 318 12.19 12.45 17.88
N SER A 319 12.34 11.13 18.04
CA SER A 319 13.10 10.54 19.17
C SER A 319 14.61 10.48 18.92
N GLY A 320 15.07 10.83 17.71
CA GLY A 320 16.48 10.85 17.36
C GLY A 320 17.30 11.83 18.21
N GLU A 321 18.60 11.56 18.35
CA GLU A 321 19.53 12.35 19.17
C GLU A 321 19.53 13.86 18.84
N LEU A 322 19.20 14.22 17.60
CA LEU A 322 19.10 15.60 17.14
C LEU A 322 17.97 16.39 17.82
N TYR A 323 16.87 15.72 18.18
CA TYR A 323 15.67 16.35 18.73
C TYR A 323 15.61 16.28 20.26
N GLN A 324 16.46 15.47 20.91
CA GLN A 324 16.55 15.42 22.38
C GLN A 324 17.00 16.75 23.03
N LYS A 325 17.62 17.64 22.25
CA LYS A 325 18.07 18.96 22.71
C LYS A 325 17.00 20.05 22.64
N LEU A 326 15.82 19.75 22.10
CA LEU A 326 14.73 20.72 22.03
C LEU A 326 14.05 20.81 23.38
N ALA A 327 14.21 21.97 24.04
CA ALA A 327 13.44 22.32 25.21
C ALA A 327 12.12 22.97 24.76
N VAL A 328 11.00 22.46 25.26
CA VAL A 328 9.71 23.15 25.14
C VAL A 328 9.71 24.25 26.20
N TYR A 329 9.67 25.51 25.75
CA TYR A 329 9.37 26.64 26.62
C TYR A 329 7.86 26.91 26.51
N ASP A 330 7.16 26.76 27.63
CA ASP A 330 5.76 27.15 27.80
C ASP A 330 5.61 28.67 27.93
#